data_AF-A0A1G6K3D8-F1
#
_entry.id   AF-A0A1G6K3D8-F1
#
_cell.length_a   1.000
_cell.length_b   1.000
_cell.length_c   1.000
_cell.angle_alpha   90.00
_cell.angle_beta   90.00
_cell.angle_gamma   90.00
#
_symmetry.space_group_name_H-M   'P 1'
#
loop_
_entity.id
_entity.type
_entity.pdbx_description
1 polymer ?
#
loop_
_entity_poly.entity_id
_entity_poly.type
_entity_poly.pdbx_seq_one_letter_code
_entity_poly.pdbx_strand_id
1 'polypeptide(L)'
;MSAKKTIVLAEVKNGELRNVSFEAIAAAKQLSNGGELVGVVAGESVQSLAGELFAYGVDRVIAVEDAQLKHYTTDAYKQAYLQVFDKEKPEVVVLGHTSIGKDVSPRLAVKLDAALISDVIALEGDEAPIMIRPIYSGKAFEKKQPAAEDGALIVTIRPNNIVAGEKDESATGEVEVMSVDITDLRAVVKEVVQKATGGVDLSEANVIVAGGRGVKSADGFKPLQELADVLGAAVGASRGACDAEYCDYSLQIGQTGKVVTPDLYFAIGLSGAIQHLAGMSNSKVIVAINKDPEAPIFEIADYGIVGDLFDIVPLLTEELKAVLVSN
;
A
#
# COMPACT_ATOMS: atom_id res chain seq x y z
N MET A 1 0.66 -27.82 -11.49
CA MET A 1 1.07 -26.89 -12.57
C MET A 1 2.59 -26.76 -12.55
N SER A 2 3.23 -26.27 -13.62
CA SER A 2 4.69 -26.08 -13.67
C SER A 2 5.15 -24.93 -12.78
N ALA A 3 6.40 -24.98 -12.31
CA ALA A 3 7.09 -23.85 -11.70
C ALA A 3 7.08 -22.65 -12.67
N LYS A 4 6.76 -21.46 -12.17
CA LYS A 4 6.58 -20.26 -13.00
C LYS A 4 7.63 -19.21 -12.71
N LYS A 5 8.26 -18.67 -13.76
CA LYS A 5 9.18 -17.54 -13.59
C LYS A 5 8.41 -16.29 -13.21
N THR A 6 8.67 -15.77 -12.01
CA THR A 6 7.88 -14.71 -11.39
C THR A 6 8.75 -13.49 -11.13
N ILE A 7 8.26 -12.32 -11.53
CA ILE A 7 8.89 -11.03 -11.25
C ILE A 7 8.11 -10.28 -10.18
N VAL A 8 8.82 -9.69 -9.21
CA VAL A 8 8.28 -8.72 -8.27
C VAL A 8 8.81 -7.33 -8.63
N LEU A 9 7.93 -6.40 -8.97
CA LEU A 9 8.32 -5.00 -9.15
C LEU A 9 8.27 -4.31 -7.79
N ALA A 10 9.45 -4.13 -7.19
CA ALA A 10 9.61 -3.43 -5.93
C ALA A 10 9.41 -1.93 -6.10
N GLU A 11 8.71 -1.31 -5.15
CA GLU A 11 8.43 0.13 -5.18
C GLU A 11 9.36 0.88 -4.24
N VAL A 12 10.01 1.92 -4.76
CA VAL A 12 10.93 2.77 -4.02
C VAL A 12 10.30 4.13 -3.80
N LYS A 13 10.41 4.65 -2.57
CA LYS A 13 10.00 6.00 -2.22
C LYS A 13 11.06 6.62 -1.32
N ASN A 14 11.53 7.81 -1.66
CA ASN A 14 12.57 8.52 -0.91
C ASN A 14 13.87 7.71 -0.68
N GLY A 15 14.21 6.83 -1.62
CA GLY A 15 15.42 5.99 -1.53
C GLY A 15 15.26 4.73 -0.70
N GLU A 16 14.07 4.46 -0.15
CA GLU A 16 13.77 3.26 0.64
C GLU A 16 12.72 2.40 -0.04
N LEU A 17 12.77 1.09 0.20
CA LEU A 17 11.73 0.17 -0.25
C LEU A 17 10.45 0.39 0.55
N ARG A 18 9.34 0.42 -0.17
CA ARG A 18 8.01 0.44 0.44
C ARG A 18 7.62 -0.95 0.94
N ASN A 19 6.88 -1.01 2.07
CA ASN A 19 6.47 -2.27 2.70
C ASN A 19 5.70 -3.19 1.74
N VAL A 20 4.86 -2.61 0.87
CA VAL A 20 4.11 -3.37 -0.14
C VAL A 20 5.01 -4.21 -1.07
N SER A 21 6.29 -3.85 -1.21
CA SER A 21 7.26 -4.65 -1.97
C SER A 21 7.48 -6.02 -1.32
N PHE A 22 7.56 -6.08 0.01
CA PHE A 22 7.76 -7.32 0.77
C PHE A 22 6.49 -8.17 0.82
N GLU A 23 5.32 -7.52 0.89
CA GLU A 23 4.01 -8.18 0.75
C GLU A 23 3.84 -8.79 -0.65
N ALA A 24 4.29 -8.07 -1.69
CA ALA A 24 4.31 -8.55 -3.06
C ALA A 24 5.24 -9.75 -3.23
N ILE A 25 6.41 -9.77 -2.57
CA ILE A 25 7.30 -10.94 -2.54
C ILE A 25 6.59 -12.14 -1.92
N ALA A 26 5.91 -11.97 -0.78
CA ALA A 26 5.17 -13.05 -0.13
C ALA A 26 4.07 -13.63 -1.03
N ALA A 27 3.31 -12.77 -1.71
CA ALA A 27 2.31 -13.20 -2.70
C ALA A 27 2.94 -13.93 -3.89
N ALA A 28 4.06 -13.40 -4.39
CA ALA A 28 4.75 -13.93 -5.55
C ALA A 28 5.37 -15.31 -5.29
N LYS A 29 5.86 -15.59 -4.07
CA LYS A 29 6.30 -16.94 -3.66
C LYS A 29 5.19 -17.98 -3.77
N GLN A 30 3.95 -17.63 -3.39
CA GLN A 30 2.81 -18.54 -3.54
C GLN A 30 2.45 -18.72 -5.02
N LEU A 31 2.45 -17.64 -5.80
CA LEU A 31 2.10 -17.67 -7.23
C LEU A 31 3.16 -18.35 -8.11
N SER A 32 4.43 -18.36 -7.71
CA SER A 32 5.51 -18.98 -8.49
C SER A 32 5.45 -20.51 -8.47
N ASN A 33 4.77 -21.09 -7.48
CA ASN A 33 4.67 -22.54 -7.26
C ASN A 33 6.06 -23.21 -7.28
N GLY A 34 7.02 -22.61 -6.57
CA GLY A 34 8.41 -23.07 -6.50
C GLY A 34 9.29 -22.68 -7.70
N GLY A 35 8.80 -21.83 -8.60
CA GLY A 35 9.61 -21.22 -9.66
C GLY A 35 10.47 -20.06 -9.16
N GLU A 36 11.44 -19.68 -10.00
CA GLU A 36 12.38 -18.59 -9.74
C GLU A 36 11.63 -17.27 -9.49
N LEU A 37 12.03 -16.57 -8.43
CA LEU A 37 11.51 -15.29 -8.03
C LEU A 37 12.56 -14.19 -8.23
N VAL A 38 12.30 -13.30 -9.19
CA VAL A 38 13.21 -12.20 -9.54
C VAL A 38 12.65 -10.87 -9.00
N GLY A 39 13.39 -10.22 -8.11
CA GLY A 39 13.08 -8.85 -7.69
C GLY A 39 13.57 -7.84 -8.72
N VAL A 40 12.74 -6.85 -9.07
CA VAL A 40 13.11 -5.74 -9.94
C VAL A 40 12.94 -4.45 -9.18
N VAL A 41 14.01 -3.66 -9.09
CA VAL A 41 13.99 -2.33 -8.48
C VAL A 41 14.44 -1.31 -9.52
N ALA A 42 13.69 -0.22 -9.67
CA ALA A 42 13.91 0.79 -10.72
C ALA A 42 14.05 2.18 -10.13
N GLY A 43 15.10 2.92 -10.51
CA GLY A 43 15.35 4.29 -10.03
C GLY A 43 16.66 4.87 -10.57
N GLU A 44 17.08 6.02 -10.03
CA GLU A 44 18.35 6.67 -10.42
C GLU A 44 19.58 5.91 -9.89
N SER A 45 19.50 5.38 -8.67
CA SER A 45 20.54 4.56 -8.04
C SER A 45 19.88 3.69 -6.98
N VAL A 46 19.67 2.41 -7.29
CA VAL A 46 18.83 1.49 -6.51
C VAL A 46 19.46 0.13 -6.25
N GLN A 47 20.65 -0.13 -6.82
CA GLN A 47 21.37 -1.40 -6.61
C GLN A 47 21.54 -1.75 -5.12
N SER A 48 21.76 -0.75 -4.26
CA SER A 48 21.94 -0.95 -2.81
C SER A 48 20.72 -1.55 -2.10
N LEU A 49 19.53 -1.45 -2.69
CA LEU A 49 18.28 -1.98 -2.12
C LEU A 49 18.11 -3.48 -2.36
N ALA A 50 18.96 -4.10 -3.18
CA ALA A 50 18.86 -5.52 -3.51
C ALA A 50 18.96 -6.43 -2.27
N GLY A 51 19.82 -6.07 -1.32
CA GLY A 51 20.01 -6.81 -0.06
C GLY A 51 18.71 -7.00 0.72
N GLU A 52 17.88 -5.97 0.77
CA GLU A 52 16.57 -6.04 1.44
C GLU A 52 15.63 -7.00 0.72
N LEU A 53 15.60 -7.00 -0.61
CA LEU A 53 14.75 -7.95 -1.36
C LEU A 53 15.18 -9.40 -1.13
N PHE A 54 16.50 -9.68 -1.08
CA PHE A 54 17.01 -11.02 -0.75
C PHE A 54 16.57 -11.46 0.64
N ALA A 55 16.60 -10.56 1.61
CA ALA A 55 16.18 -10.87 2.96
C ALA A 55 14.71 -11.30 3.07
N TYR A 56 13.87 -10.94 2.10
CA TYR A 56 12.49 -11.42 1.99
C TYR A 56 12.32 -12.59 1.02
N GLY A 57 13.41 -13.09 0.43
CA GLY A 57 13.51 -14.35 -0.30
C GLY A 57 13.18 -14.28 -1.79
N VAL A 58 13.62 -13.22 -2.47
CA VAL A 58 13.84 -13.30 -3.94
C VAL A 58 15.15 -14.04 -4.22
N ASP A 59 15.23 -14.73 -5.35
CA ASP A 59 16.42 -15.50 -5.75
C ASP A 59 17.49 -14.62 -6.42
N ARG A 60 17.03 -13.63 -7.19
CA ARG A 60 17.87 -12.70 -7.97
C ARG A 60 17.26 -11.31 -7.97
N VAL A 61 18.09 -10.28 -8.10
CA VAL A 61 17.64 -8.90 -8.27
C VAL A 61 18.14 -8.31 -9.59
N ILE A 62 17.26 -7.61 -10.30
CA ILE A 62 17.59 -6.73 -11.42
C ILE A 62 17.40 -5.29 -10.94
N ALA A 63 18.50 -4.55 -10.81
CA ALA A 63 18.51 -3.12 -10.53
C ALA A 63 18.51 -2.36 -11.87
N VAL A 64 17.41 -1.71 -12.18
CA VAL A 64 17.26 -0.90 -13.39
C VAL A 64 17.59 0.54 -13.06
N GLU A 65 18.74 1.02 -13.54
CA GLU A 65 19.25 2.33 -13.20
C GLU A 65 19.26 3.28 -14.41
N ASP A 66 18.55 4.40 -14.27
CA ASP A 66 18.57 5.51 -15.24
C ASP A 66 18.14 6.82 -14.55
N ALA A 67 18.75 7.94 -14.91
CA ALA A 67 18.42 9.26 -14.34
C ALA A 67 16.95 9.66 -14.56
N GLN A 68 16.31 9.19 -15.64
CA GLN A 68 14.90 9.41 -15.95
C GLN A 68 13.95 8.62 -15.04
N LEU A 69 14.46 7.67 -14.26
CA LEU A 69 13.71 6.90 -13.27
C LEU A 69 13.78 7.50 -11.86
N LYS A 70 14.46 8.65 -11.68
CA LYS A 70 14.52 9.36 -10.38
C LYS A 70 13.14 9.66 -9.81
N HIS A 71 12.20 10.04 -10.67
CA HIS A 71 10.82 10.29 -10.31
C HIS A 71 9.93 9.43 -11.19
N TYR A 72 8.86 8.90 -10.59
CA TYR A 72 7.91 8.11 -11.34
C TYR A 72 7.29 8.93 -12.49
N THR A 73 7.44 8.42 -13.70
CA THR A 73 6.62 8.78 -14.86
C THR A 73 6.17 7.50 -15.54
N THR A 74 4.92 7.47 -16.01
CA THR A 74 4.33 6.29 -16.64
C THR A 74 5.17 5.79 -17.82
N ASP A 75 5.71 6.69 -18.64
CA ASP A 75 6.46 6.30 -19.83
C ASP A 75 7.85 5.74 -19.51
N ALA A 76 8.60 6.37 -18.60
CA ALA A 76 9.93 5.90 -18.24
C ALA A 76 9.86 4.51 -17.57
N TYR A 77 9.00 4.36 -16.56
CA TYR A 77 8.86 3.10 -15.83
C TYR A 77 8.32 1.98 -16.73
N LYS A 78 7.33 2.27 -17.58
CA LYS A 78 6.83 1.29 -18.57
C LYS A 78 7.94 0.84 -19.52
N GLN A 79 8.76 1.74 -20.06
CA GLN A 79 9.85 1.38 -20.98
C GLN A 79 10.92 0.54 -20.29
N ALA A 80 11.29 0.91 -19.06
CA ALA A 80 12.23 0.15 -18.24
C ALA A 80 11.74 -1.27 -17.97
N TYR A 81 10.50 -1.42 -17.48
CA TYR A 81 9.95 -2.74 -17.15
C TYR A 81 9.75 -3.63 -18.39
N LEU A 82 9.34 -3.07 -19.54
CA LEU A 82 9.19 -3.87 -20.75
C LEU A 82 10.53 -4.44 -21.25
N GLN A 83 11.63 -3.70 -21.11
CA GLN A 83 12.97 -4.21 -21.44
C GLN A 83 13.39 -5.36 -20.52
N VAL A 84 13.09 -5.25 -19.22
CA VAL A 84 13.26 -6.37 -18.28
C VAL A 84 12.42 -7.57 -18.71
N PHE A 85 11.15 -7.37 -19.06
CA PHE A 85 10.26 -8.45 -19.47
C PHE A 85 10.67 -9.09 -20.80
N ASP A 86 11.26 -8.32 -21.71
CA ASP A 86 11.80 -8.85 -22.95
C ASP A 86 12.99 -9.78 -22.73
N LYS A 87 13.80 -9.50 -21.71
CA LYS A 87 14.91 -10.35 -21.30
C LYS A 87 14.42 -11.57 -20.52
N GLU A 88 13.57 -11.36 -19.51
CA GLU A 88 13.23 -12.36 -18.51
C GLU A 88 12.07 -13.27 -18.91
N LYS A 89 11.19 -12.80 -19.80
CA LYS A 89 9.97 -13.49 -20.25
C LYS A 89 9.14 -14.04 -19.06
N PRO A 90 8.71 -13.19 -18.11
CA PRO A 90 8.00 -13.64 -16.92
C PRO A 90 6.62 -14.23 -17.26
N GLU A 91 6.22 -15.25 -16.51
CA GLU A 91 4.87 -15.80 -16.55
C GLU A 91 3.95 -15.11 -15.53
N VAL A 92 4.53 -14.59 -14.45
CA VAL A 92 3.81 -13.85 -13.41
C VAL A 92 4.57 -12.57 -13.06
N VAL A 93 3.86 -11.46 -12.93
CA VAL A 93 4.38 -10.18 -12.44
C VAL A 93 3.53 -9.73 -11.26
N VAL A 94 4.18 -9.44 -10.13
CA VAL A 94 3.52 -8.98 -8.91
C VAL A 94 4.05 -7.60 -8.52
N LEU A 95 3.15 -6.69 -8.14
CA LEU A 95 3.50 -5.34 -7.70
C LEU A 95 2.46 -4.80 -6.70
N GLY A 96 2.75 -3.70 -6.01
CA GLY A 96 1.77 -3.07 -5.11
C GLY A 96 0.60 -2.41 -5.85
N HIS A 97 -0.60 -2.37 -5.25
CA HIS A 97 -1.79 -1.67 -5.73
C HIS A 97 -1.81 -0.19 -5.29
N THR A 98 -0.65 0.46 -5.41
CA THR A 98 -0.41 1.85 -5.05
C THR A 98 -0.86 2.79 -6.18
N SER A 99 -0.67 4.11 -6.04
CA SER A 99 -0.87 5.03 -7.16
C SER A 99 0.01 4.69 -8.37
N ILE A 100 1.26 4.28 -8.13
CA ILE A 100 2.21 3.85 -9.16
C ILE A 100 1.73 2.55 -9.78
N GLY A 101 1.42 1.53 -8.97
CA GLY A 101 1.00 0.23 -9.49
C GLY A 101 -0.32 0.26 -10.25
N LYS A 102 -1.32 1.01 -9.77
CA LYS A 102 -2.59 1.28 -10.48
C LYS A 102 -2.37 1.93 -11.83
N ASP A 103 -1.36 2.78 -11.93
CA ASP A 103 -1.01 3.46 -13.16
C ASP A 103 -0.26 2.51 -14.10
N VAL A 104 0.86 1.92 -13.70
CA VAL A 104 1.71 1.16 -14.62
C VAL A 104 1.13 -0.21 -15.04
N SER A 105 0.50 -0.94 -14.11
CA SER A 105 0.07 -2.33 -14.35
C SER A 105 -0.87 -2.55 -15.55
N PRO A 106 -1.93 -1.77 -15.79
CA PRO A 106 -2.78 -1.98 -16.98
C PRO A 106 -2.03 -1.72 -18.30
N ARG A 107 -1.02 -0.84 -18.30
CA ARG A 107 -0.21 -0.60 -19.52
C ARG A 107 0.73 -1.76 -19.79
N LEU A 108 1.32 -2.34 -18.74
CA LEU A 108 2.15 -3.55 -18.85
C LEU A 108 1.30 -4.74 -19.31
N ALA A 109 0.10 -4.91 -18.75
CA ALA A 109 -0.79 -6.00 -19.08
C ALA A 109 -1.14 -6.04 -20.58
N VAL A 110 -1.52 -4.89 -21.15
CA VAL A 110 -1.82 -4.76 -22.59
C VAL A 110 -0.59 -5.08 -23.45
N LYS A 111 0.62 -4.75 -22.98
CA LYS A 111 1.85 -4.97 -23.76
C LYS A 111 2.34 -6.40 -23.72
N LEU A 112 2.09 -7.11 -22.63
CA LEU A 112 2.43 -8.52 -22.49
C LEU A 112 1.31 -9.46 -22.96
N ASP A 113 0.16 -8.93 -23.40
CA ASP A 113 -1.06 -9.71 -23.63
C ASP A 113 -1.41 -10.57 -22.40
N ALA A 114 -1.33 -9.93 -21.23
CA ALA A 114 -1.42 -10.58 -19.93
C ALA A 114 -2.76 -10.33 -19.25
N ALA A 115 -3.25 -11.32 -18.50
CA ALA A 115 -4.36 -11.10 -17.58
C ALA A 115 -3.92 -10.16 -16.44
N LEU A 116 -4.82 -9.28 -15.99
CA LEU A 116 -4.60 -8.39 -14.85
C LEU A 116 -5.62 -8.66 -13.75
N ILE A 117 -5.17 -9.19 -12.62
CA ILE A 117 -5.97 -9.32 -11.40
C ILE A 117 -5.51 -8.24 -10.42
N SER A 118 -6.23 -7.12 -10.40
CA SER A 118 -5.87 -5.98 -9.57
C SER A 118 -6.46 -6.05 -8.15
N ASP A 119 -5.89 -5.27 -7.23
CA ASP A 119 -6.40 -5.05 -5.87
C ASP A 119 -6.61 -6.33 -5.04
N VAL A 120 -5.66 -7.27 -5.15
CA VAL A 120 -5.71 -8.55 -4.43
C VAL A 120 -5.39 -8.32 -2.96
N ILE A 121 -6.21 -8.91 -2.09
CA ILE A 121 -6.12 -8.80 -0.63
C ILE A 121 -5.73 -10.10 0.06
N ALA A 122 -5.88 -11.24 -0.63
CA ALA A 122 -5.54 -12.54 -0.10
C ALA A 122 -5.34 -13.54 -1.25
N LEU A 123 -4.58 -14.60 -0.96
CA LEU A 123 -4.44 -15.77 -1.81
C LEU A 123 -4.87 -16.99 -0.99
N GLU A 124 -5.70 -17.85 -1.58
CA GLU A 124 -6.13 -19.11 -0.99
C GLU A 124 -5.62 -20.31 -1.81
N GLY A 125 -5.07 -21.31 -1.12
CA GLY A 125 -4.61 -22.56 -1.72
C GLY A 125 -3.16 -22.49 -2.21
N ASP A 126 -2.47 -23.64 -2.17
CA ASP A 126 -1.02 -23.70 -2.36
C ASP A 126 -0.62 -23.88 -3.84
N GLU A 127 -1.22 -24.83 -4.56
CA GLU A 127 -0.77 -25.20 -5.91
C GLU A 127 -1.36 -24.34 -7.04
N ALA A 128 -2.55 -23.76 -6.82
CA ALA A 128 -3.25 -22.91 -7.78
C ALA A 128 -3.94 -21.76 -7.03
N PRO A 129 -3.17 -20.79 -6.53
CA PRO A 129 -3.69 -19.79 -5.62
C PRO A 129 -4.88 -19.05 -6.21
N ILE A 130 -6.00 -19.03 -5.47
CA ILE A 130 -7.18 -18.23 -5.78
C ILE A 130 -6.93 -16.84 -5.23
N MET A 131 -6.89 -15.85 -6.10
CA MET A 131 -6.76 -14.45 -5.71
C MET A 131 -8.11 -13.89 -5.29
N ILE A 132 -8.17 -13.34 -4.08
CA ILE A 132 -9.36 -12.67 -3.55
C ILE A 132 -9.19 -11.18 -3.71
N ARG A 133 -10.19 -10.53 -4.30
CA ARG A 133 -10.23 -9.07 -4.42
C ARG A 133 -11.60 -8.50 -4.05
N PRO A 134 -11.66 -7.34 -3.38
CA PRO A 134 -12.92 -6.68 -3.11
C PRO A 134 -13.46 -5.99 -4.37
N ILE A 135 -14.77 -5.98 -4.50
CA ILE A 135 -15.54 -5.19 -5.46
C ILE A 135 -16.64 -4.43 -4.73
N TYR A 136 -17.29 -3.49 -5.41
CA TYR A 136 -18.36 -2.66 -4.83
C TYR A 136 -17.98 -2.04 -3.48
N SER A 137 -16.76 -1.49 -3.38
CA SER A 137 -16.21 -0.88 -2.16
C SER A 137 -16.16 -1.83 -0.96
N GLY A 138 -15.80 -3.10 -1.19
CA GLY A 138 -15.66 -4.11 -0.14
C GLY A 138 -16.97 -4.79 0.26
N LYS A 139 -18.08 -4.49 -0.42
CA LYS A 139 -19.38 -5.15 -0.15
C LYS A 139 -19.47 -6.55 -0.71
N ALA A 140 -18.61 -6.91 -1.65
CA ALA A 140 -18.50 -8.26 -2.18
C ALA A 140 -17.03 -8.58 -2.50
N PHE A 141 -16.70 -9.86 -2.49
CA PHE A 141 -15.37 -10.37 -2.76
C PHE A 141 -15.43 -11.34 -3.93
N GLU A 142 -14.58 -11.13 -4.92
CA GLU A 142 -14.41 -12.04 -6.04
C GLU A 142 -13.25 -13.00 -5.76
N LYS A 143 -13.46 -14.27 -6.08
CA LYS A 143 -12.43 -15.30 -6.17
C LYS A 143 -12.02 -15.44 -7.63
N LYS A 144 -10.76 -15.20 -7.96
CA LYS A 144 -10.23 -15.19 -9.33
C LYS A 144 -9.05 -16.13 -9.49
N GLN A 145 -9.01 -16.79 -10.63
CA GLN A 145 -7.86 -17.52 -11.15
C GLN A 145 -7.72 -17.14 -12.64
N PRO A 146 -6.50 -17.06 -13.20
CA PRO A 146 -6.32 -16.94 -14.63
C PRO A 146 -6.85 -18.18 -15.35
N ALA A 147 -7.41 -18.01 -16.54
CA ALA A 147 -7.75 -19.11 -17.43
C ALA A 147 -6.47 -19.73 -18.03
N ALA A 148 -6.57 -20.94 -18.57
CA ALA A 148 -5.40 -21.63 -19.14
C ALA A 148 -4.90 -20.96 -20.43
N GLU A 149 -5.80 -20.27 -21.13
CA GLU A 149 -5.54 -19.47 -22.33
C GLU A 149 -5.03 -18.06 -22.03
N ASP A 150 -5.16 -17.59 -20.78
CA ASP A 150 -4.61 -16.30 -20.36
C ASP A 150 -3.09 -16.46 -20.25
N GLY A 151 -2.32 -15.73 -21.06
CA GLY A 151 -0.86 -15.85 -21.16
C GLY A 151 -0.11 -15.55 -19.86
N ALA A 152 0.64 -14.43 -19.83
CA ALA A 152 1.25 -13.99 -18.58
C ALA A 152 0.17 -13.44 -17.62
N LEU A 153 0.47 -13.44 -16.32
CA LEU A 153 -0.40 -12.89 -15.29
C LEU A 153 0.26 -11.69 -14.62
N ILE A 154 -0.47 -10.58 -14.49
CA ILE A 154 -0.11 -9.45 -13.63
C ILE A 154 -1.05 -9.39 -12.44
N VAL A 155 -0.49 -9.29 -11.23
CA VAL A 155 -1.24 -9.19 -9.99
C VAL A 155 -0.80 -7.97 -9.21
N THR A 156 -1.74 -7.10 -8.82
CA THR A 156 -1.43 -6.00 -7.90
C THR A 156 -1.92 -6.30 -6.49
N ILE A 157 -1.07 -6.18 -5.49
CA ILE A 157 -1.36 -6.48 -4.08
C ILE A 157 -1.77 -5.22 -3.33
N ARG A 158 -2.93 -5.23 -2.67
CA ARG A 158 -3.32 -4.14 -1.78
C ARG A 158 -2.34 -4.07 -0.59
N PRO A 159 -1.79 -2.89 -0.26
CA PRO A 159 -0.95 -2.72 0.93
C PRO A 159 -1.62 -3.21 2.22
N ASN A 160 -0.84 -3.69 3.18
CA ASN A 160 -1.26 -4.13 4.52
C ASN A 160 -2.24 -5.31 4.56
N ASN A 161 -2.34 -6.08 3.46
CA ASN A 161 -3.27 -7.20 3.37
C ASN A 161 -2.59 -8.57 3.34
N ILE A 162 -1.37 -8.65 2.80
CA ILE A 162 -0.57 -9.87 2.78
C ILE A 162 0.60 -9.69 3.74
N VAL A 163 0.77 -10.62 4.66
CA VAL A 163 1.88 -10.57 5.61
C VAL A 163 3.18 -10.85 4.87
N ALA A 164 4.15 -9.93 5.00
CA ALA A 164 5.50 -10.13 4.47
C ALA A 164 6.15 -11.36 5.13
N GLY A 165 7.02 -12.05 4.39
CA GLY A 165 7.77 -13.18 4.94
C GLY A 165 8.71 -12.77 6.08
N GLU A 166 9.15 -13.74 6.89
CA GLU A 166 10.21 -13.49 7.87
C GLU A 166 11.49 -13.05 7.17
N LYS A 167 12.14 -12.04 7.74
CA LYS A 167 13.38 -11.48 7.21
C LYS A 167 14.55 -12.39 7.56
N ASP A 168 15.26 -12.89 6.54
CA ASP A 168 16.51 -13.61 6.68
C ASP A 168 17.69 -12.69 6.27
N GLU A 169 18.34 -12.07 7.25
CA GLU A 169 19.47 -11.17 6.96
C GLU A 169 20.71 -11.87 6.40
N SER A 170 20.75 -13.21 6.42
CA SER A 170 21.83 -13.98 5.83
C SER A 170 21.61 -14.29 4.35
N ALA A 171 20.39 -14.07 3.83
CA ALA A 171 20.06 -14.32 2.45
C ALA A 171 20.84 -13.41 1.50
N THR A 172 21.44 -14.00 0.48
CA THR A 172 22.20 -13.30 -0.57
C THR A 172 21.84 -13.89 -1.92
N GLY A 173 22.04 -13.10 -2.98
CA GLY A 173 21.77 -13.54 -4.34
C GLY A 173 22.52 -12.70 -5.37
N GLU A 174 22.30 -13.01 -6.64
CA GLU A 174 22.90 -12.27 -7.75
C GLU A 174 22.18 -10.93 -7.97
N VAL A 175 22.95 -9.86 -8.12
CA VAL A 175 22.44 -8.54 -8.50
C VAL A 175 22.94 -8.20 -9.88
N GLU A 176 22.02 -8.06 -10.82
CA GLU A 176 22.29 -7.55 -12.15
C GLU A 176 21.93 -6.07 -12.21
N VAL A 177 22.88 -5.21 -12.61
CA VAL A 177 22.57 -3.82 -12.95
C VAL A 177 22.25 -3.75 -14.44
N MET A 178 21.02 -3.39 -14.78
CA MET A 178 20.54 -3.33 -16.16
C MET A 178 20.39 -1.87 -16.59
N SER A 179 21.12 -1.49 -17.65
CA SER A 179 20.89 -0.25 -18.38
C SER A 179 19.67 -0.39 -19.29
N VAL A 180 18.87 0.66 -19.39
CA VAL A 180 17.66 0.69 -20.23
C VAL A 180 17.63 1.90 -21.14
N ASP A 181 17.11 1.72 -22.35
CA ASP A 181 16.90 2.83 -23.27
C ASP A 181 15.54 3.47 -22.99
N ILE A 182 15.52 4.70 -22.47
CA ILE A 182 14.31 5.47 -22.18
C ILE A 182 14.27 6.71 -23.09
N THR A 183 13.24 6.78 -23.94
CA THR A 183 13.08 7.82 -24.96
C THR A 183 11.64 8.33 -25.03
N ASP A 184 11.40 9.41 -25.77
CA ASP A 184 10.06 9.91 -26.12
C ASP A 184 9.10 10.11 -24.92
N LEU A 185 9.61 10.67 -23.82
CA LEU A 185 8.80 10.96 -22.63
C LEU A 185 7.78 12.06 -22.91
N ARG A 186 6.50 11.77 -22.67
CA ARG A 186 5.38 12.72 -22.87
C ARG A 186 5.13 13.63 -21.67
N ALA A 187 5.64 13.25 -20.50
CA ALA A 187 5.50 13.99 -19.26
C ALA A 187 6.85 14.14 -18.57
N VAL A 188 7.11 15.33 -18.02
CA VAL A 188 8.32 15.65 -17.26
C VAL A 188 7.90 16.19 -15.90
N VAL A 189 8.44 15.59 -14.84
CA VAL A 189 8.25 16.07 -13.48
C VAL A 189 9.13 17.30 -13.28
N LYS A 190 8.50 18.47 -13.15
CA LYS A 190 9.22 19.73 -12.88
C LYS A 190 9.56 19.90 -11.40
N GLU A 191 8.67 19.47 -10.53
CA GLU A 191 8.76 19.66 -9.09
C GLU A 191 7.98 18.54 -8.39
N VAL A 192 8.54 18.04 -7.28
CA VAL A 192 7.84 17.14 -6.36
C VAL A 192 7.58 17.92 -5.07
N VAL A 193 6.37 18.43 -4.90
CA VAL A 193 5.96 19.14 -3.68
C VAL A 193 5.55 18.12 -2.64
N GLN A 194 6.50 17.73 -1.78
CA GLN A 194 6.18 16.97 -0.57
C GLN A 194 5.71 17.95 0.50
N LYS A 195 4.39 18.00 0.76
CA LYS A 195 3.91 18.66 1.98
C LYS A 195 4.40 17.82 3.15
N ALA A 196 5.20 18.41 4.04
CA ALA A 196 5.74 17.74 5.20
C ALA A 196 4.61 17.29 6.14
N THR A 197 4.03 16.13 5.86
CA THR A 197 3.37 15.32 6.87
C THR A 197 4.50 14.50 7.48
N GLY A 198 5.01 14.91 8.65
CA GLY A 198 6.12 14.24 9.34
C GLY A 198 5.77 12.85 9.88
N GLY A 199 5.03 12.05 9.12
CA GLY A 199 4.47 10.77 9.53
C GLY A 199 4.43 9.74 8.39
N VAL A 200 3.97 8.55 8.75
CA VAL A 200 3.91 7.35 7.90
C VAL A 200 2.97 7.57 6.70
N ASP A 201 3.26 6.96 5.54
CA ASP A 201 2.32 6.95 4.41
C ASP A 201 1.00 6.30 4.84
N LEU A 202 -0.08 7.05 4.76
CA LEU A 202 -1.40 6.62 5.20
C LEU A 202 -1.86 5.30 4.56
N SER A 203 -1.37 4.97 3.37
CA SER A 203 -1.74 3.74 2.66
C SER A 203 -1.01 2.49 3.19
N GLU A 204 0.08 2.66 3.93
CA GLU A 204 0.92 1.59 4.50
C GLU A 204 0.98 1.64 6.02
N ALA A 205 0.32 2.61 6.66
CA ALA A 205 0.31 2.73 8.10
C ALA A 205 -0.43 1.55 8.75
N ASN A 206 0.22 0.88 9.71
CA ASN A 206 -0.40 -0.18 10.52
C ASN A 206 -1.38 0.38 11.54
N VAL A 207 -1.18 1.63 11.97
CA VAL A 207 -2.08 2.35 12.87
C VAL A 207 -2.44 3.69 12.23
N ILE A 208 -3.73 4.03 12.24
CA ILE A 208 -4.23 5.30 11.72
C ILE A 208 -5.09 6.00 12.76
N VAL A 209 -4.80 7.27 13.01
CA VAL A 209 -5.64 8.16 13.83
C VAL A 209 -6.34 9.15 12.92
N ALA A 210 -7.64 8.96 12.69
CA ALA A 210 -8.39 9.73 11.72
C ALA A 210 -9.41 10.70 12.32
N GLY A 211 -9.38 11.94 11.82
CA GLY A 211 -10.27 13.02 12.25
C GLY A 211 -11.40 13.32 11.26
N GLY A 212 -12.60 13.52 11.79
CA GLY A 212 -13.76 14.00 11.02
C GLY A 212 -14.02 15.49 11.18
N ARG A 213 -15.15 15.98 10.66
CA ARG A 213 -15.63 17.35 10.96
C ARG A 213 -15.81 17.61 12.45
N GLY A 214 -15.96 16.56 13.26
CA GLY A 214 -16.05 16.65 14.72
C GLY A 214 -14.84 17.33 15.37
N VAL A 215 -13.68 17.37 14.72
CA VAL A 215 -12.47 18.07 15.19
C VAL A 215 -12.56 19.61 15.12
N LYS A 216 -13.59 20.17 14.46
CA LYS A 216 -13.94 21.61 14.43
C LYS A 216 -12.93 22.59 13.80
N SER A 217 -11.64 22.29 13.73
CA SER A 217 -10.62 23.17 13.12
C SER A 217 -9.31 22.42 12.85
N ALA A 218 -8.35 23.10 12.20
CA ALA A 218 -6.97 22.60 12.08
C ALA A 218 -6.29 22.40 13.45
N ASP A 219 -6.51 23.32 14.40
CA ASP A 219 -6.01 23.17 15.77
C ASP A 219 -6.63 21.97 16.48
N GLY A 220 -7.87 21.60 16.13
CA GLY A 220 -8.52 20.43 16.69
C GLY A 220 -7.93 19.09 16.25
N PHE A 221 -7.03 19.08 15.25
CA PHE A 221 -6.23 17.89 14.92
C PHE A 221 -5.03 17.69 15.86
N LYS A 222 -4.63 18.68 16.67
CA LYS A 222 -3.47 18.56 17.55
C LYS A 222 -3.54 17.36 18.52
N PRO A 223 -4.67 17.10 19.22
CA PRO A 223 -4.79 15.91 20.07
C PRO A 223 -4.67 14.60 19.27
N LEU A 224 -5.13 14.57 18.02
CA LEU A 224 -5.01 13.40 17.16
C LEU A 224 -3.56 13.18 16.72
N GLN A 225 -2.83 14.26 16.44
CA GLN A 225 -1.40 14.19 16.14
C GLN A 225 -0.60 13.68 17.34
N GLU A 226 -0.87 14.19 18.55
CA GLU A 226 -0.22 13.71 19.77
C GLU A 226 -0.46 12.21 20.02
N LEU A 227 -1.70 11.76 19.83
CA LEU A 227 -2.03 10.33 19.91
C LEU A 227 -1.29 9.54 18.82
N ALA A 228 -1.22 10.07 17.60
CA ALA A 228 -0.54 9.41 16.51
C ALA A 228 0.97 9.28 16.77
N ASP A 229 1.61 10.32 17.30
CA ASP A 229 3.04 10.33 17.63
C ASP A 229 3.35 9.27 18.71
N VAL A 230 2.49 9.12 19.72
CA VAL A 230 2.63 8.08 20.76
C VAL A 230 2.55 6.67 20.18
N LEU A 231 1.73 6.47 19.14
CA LEU A 231 1.49 5.18 18.53
C LEU A 231 2.38 4.88 17.32
N GLY A 232 3.20 5.84 16.87
CA GLY A 232 3.88 5.76 15.57
C GLY A 232 2.88 5.65 14.39
N ALA A 233 1.69 6.21 14.56
CA ALA A 233 0.58 6.11 13.62
C ALA A 233 0.63 7.20 12.54
N ALA A 234 -0.08 6.98 11.44
CA ALA A 234 -0.39 8.05 10.49
C ALA A 234 -1.66 8.81 10.91
N VAL A 235 -1.69 10.11 10.64
CA VAL A 235 -2.92 10.91 10.78
C VAL A 235 -3.72 10.88 9.48
N GLY A 236 -5.02 10.58 9.59
CA GLY A 236 -5.96 10.58 8.48
C GLY A 236 -7.10 11.58 8.67
N ALA A 237 -7.88 11.80 7.61
CA ALA A 237 -9.03 12.69 7.67
C ALA A 237 -10.19 12.22 6.80
N SER A 238 -11.42 12.57 7.19
CA SER A 238 -12.56 12.51 6.27
C SER A 238 -12.51 13.64 5.24
N ARG A 239 -13.15 13.42 4.10
CA ARG A 239 -13.42 14.49 3.12
C ARG A 239 -14.08 15.71 3.75
N GLY A 240 -15.00 15.52 4.70
CA GLY A 240 -15.66 16.65 5.37
C GLY A 240 -14.71 17.56 6.15
N ALA A 241 -13.60 17.03 6.67
CA ALA A 241 -12.57 17.83 7.34
C ALA A 241 -11.66 18.54 6.32
N CYS A 242 -11.35 17.90 5.19
CA CYS A 242 -10.60 18.51 4.09
C CYS A 242 -11.40 19.64 3.41
N ASP A 243 -12.67 19.41 3.10
CA ASP A 243 -13.58 20.39 2.50
C ASP A 243 -13.78 21.62 3.42
N ALA A 244 -13.62 21.44 4.74
CA ALA A 244 -13.68 22.51 5.73
C ALA A 244 -12.31 23.19 5.98
N GLU A 245 -11.29 22.83 5.20
CA GLU A 245 -9.93 23.37 5.28
C GLU A 245 -9.23 23.11 6.63
N TYR A 246 -9.63 22.07 7.36
CA TYR A 246 -8.98 21.70 8.62
C TYR A 246 -7.68 20.94 8.39
N CYS A 247 -7.53 20.31 7.23
CA CYS A 247 -6.38 19.51 6.85
C CYS A 247 -6.28 19.38 5.32
N ASP A 248 -5.14 18.90 4.85
CA ASP A 248 -4.89 18.72 3.42
C ASP A 248 -5.57 17.47 2.85
N TYR A 249 -5.94 17.51 1.57
CA TYR A 249 -6.55 16.38 0.85
C TYR A 249 -5.65 15.14 0.77
N SER A 250 -4.33 15.30 0.92
CA SER A 250 -3.40 14.18 1.08
C SER A 250 -3.72 13.30 2.28
N LEU A 251 -4.44 13.78 3.30
CA LEU A 251 -4.86 12.99 4.45
C LEU A 251 -6.23 12.32 4.23
N GLN A 252 -6.92 12.59 3.11
CA GLN A 252 -8.28 12.11 2.89
C GLN A 252 -8.32 10.58 2.77
N ILE A 253 -9.17 9.96 3.59
CA ILE A 253 -9.56 8.55 3.52
C ILE A 253 -10.98 8.45 2.97
N GLY A 254 -11.21 7.43 2.14
CA GLY A 254 -12.53 7.12 1.58
C GLY A 254 -12.48 6.77 0.10
N GLN A 255 -13.65 6.58 -0.50
CA GLN A 255 -13.85 6.15 -1.90
C GLN A 255 -13.10 7.02 -2.92
N THR A 256 -12.97 8.33 -2.66
CA THR A 256 -12.27 9.29 -3.53
C THR A 256 -10.92 9.73 -2.97
N GLY A 257 -10.54 9.20 -1.80
CA GLY A 257 -9.25 9.45 -1.16
C GLY A 257 -8.40 8.18 -1.19
N LYS A 258 -7.63 7.97 -0.12
CA LYS A 258 -6.90 6.73 0.10
C LYS A 258 -7.83 5.64 0.66
N VAL A 259 -7.65 4.42 0.16
CA VAL A 259 -8.18 3.21 0.77
C VAL A 259 -7.07 2.64 1.64
N VAL A 260 -7.37 2.38 2.90
CA VAL A 260 -6.43 1.96 3.94
C VAL A 260 -6.95 0.71 4.63
N THR A 261 -6.02 -0.12 5.08
CA THR A 261 -6.27 -1.41 5.74
C THR A 261 -5.35 -1.57 6.94
N PRO A 262 -5.32 -0.61 7.89
CA PRO A 262 -4.47 -0.72 9.07
C PRO A 262 -4.94 -1.87 9.97
N ASP A 263 -4.03 -2.30 10.84
CA ASP A 263 -4.36 -3.17 11.97
C ASP A 263 -5.25 -2.46 12.97
N LEU A 264 -5.03 -1.15 13.19
CA LEU A 264 -5.79 -0.34 14.14
C LEU A 264 -6.19 1.01 13.54
N TYR A 265 -7.48 1.32 13.58
CA TYR A 265 -8.05 2.56 13.09
C TYR A 265 -8.81 3.30 14.19
N PHE A 266 -8.37 4.49 14.57
CA PHE A 266 -9.14 5.41 15.41
C PHE A 266 -10.01 6.32 14.55
N ALA A 267 -11.33 6.17 14.68
CA ALA A 267 -12.32 7.00 14.03
C ALA A 267 -12.84 8.10 14.98
N ILE A 268 -12.17 9.26 14.99
CA ILE A 268 -12.40 10.32 15.99
C ILE A 268 -13.21 11.47 15.38
N GLY A 269 -14.41 11.71 15.92
CA GLY A 269 -15.32 12.74 15.42
C GLY A 269 -15.83 12.47 14.00
N LEU A 270 -15.86 11.20 13.60
CA LEU A 270 -16.30 10.71 12.29
C LEU A 270 -17.71 10.14 12.39
N SER A 271 -18.58 10.50 11.44
CA SER A 271 -19.97 10.03 11.43
C SER A 271 -20.14 8.64 10.80
N GLY A 272 -19.16 8.11 10.07
CA GLY A 272 -19.30 6.84 9.36
C GLY A 272 -20.08 6.93 8.04
N ALA A 273 -19.94 8.04 7.29
CA ALA A 273 -20.52 8.13 5.96
C ALA A 273 -20.00 7.00 5.04
N ILE A 274 -20.87 6.40 4.23
CA ILE A 274 -20.55 5.25 3.37
C ILE A 274 -19.30 5.49 2.52
N GLN A 275 -19.10 6.70 2.02
CA GLN A 275 -17.94 7.07 1.21
C GLN A 275 -16.64 7.05 2.04
N HIS A 276 -16.69 7.37 3.33
CA HIS A 276 -15.55 7.23 4.24
C HIS A 276 -15.30 5.76 4.55
N LEU A 277 -16.35 5.01 4.90
CA LEU A 277 -16.27 3.58 5.22
C LEU A 277 -15.66 2.77 4.07
N ALA A 278 -16.01 3.08 2.83
CA ALA A 278 -15.41 2.46 1.64
C ALA A 278 -13.87 2.51 1.60
N GLY A 279 -13.25 3.46 2.32
CA GLY A 279 -11.81 3.59 2.41
C GLY A 279 -11.18 2.99 3.67
N MET A 280 -11.94 2.51 4.66
CA MET A 280 -11.37 2.05 5.94
C MET A 280 -12.09 0.88 6.61
N SER A 281 -13.23 0.42 6.08
CA SER A 281 -14.04 -0.64 6.72
C SER A 281 -13.36 -2.02 6.77
N ASN A 282 -12.24 -2.18 6.06
CA ASN A 282 -11.43 -3.39 6.08
C ASN A 282 -10.25 -3.29 7.06
N SER A 283 -10.24 -2.28 7.94
CA SER A 283 -9.28 -2.22 9.06
C SER A 283 -9.54 -3.40 10.00
N LYS A 284 -8.50 -3.97 10.62
CA LYS A 284 -8.68 -5.15 11.48
C LYS A 284 -9.40 -4.81 12.80
N VAL A 285 -9.09 -3.65 13.38
CA VAL A 285 -9.73 -3.11 14.59
C VAL A 285 -10.11 -1.65 14.37
N ILE A 286 -11.35 -1.30 14.67
CA ILE A 286 -11.89 0.05 14.56
C ILE A 286 -12.33 0.54 15.94
N VAL A 287 -11.71 1.64 16.41
CA VAL A 287 -12.06 2.33 17.64
C VAL A 287 -12.75 3.65 17.29
N ALA A 288 -14.02 3.82 17.65
CA ALA A 288 -14.77 5.04 17.38
C ALA A 288 -14.93 5.92 18.62
N ILE A 289 -14.65 7.21 18.47
CA ILE A 289 -14.91 8.23 19.50
C ILE A 289 -15.82 9.29 18.90
N ASN A 290 -17.06 9.37 19.37
CA ASN A 290 -18.04 10.34 18.86
C ASN A 290 -19.00 10.77 19.96
N LYS A 291 -19.41 12.05 19.95
CA LYS A 291 -20.39 12.59 20.90
C LYS A 291 -21.82 12.11 20.62
N ASP A 292 -22.11 11.72 19.39
CA ASP A 292 -23.42 11.28 18.94
C ASP A 292 -23.50 9.75 19.04
N PRO A 293 -24.27 9.19 20.00
CA PRO A 293 -24.38 7.74 20.19
C PRO A 293 -25.02 7.03 18.99
N GLU A 294 -25.74 7.76 18.14
CA GLU A 294 -26.42 7.21 16.95
C GLU A 294 -25.57 7.36 15.68
N ALA A 295 -24.29 7.76 15.80
CA ALA A 295 -23.41 7.91 14.65
C ALA A 295 -23.19 6.54 13.94
N PRO A 296 -23.43 6.44 12.62
CA PRO A 296 -23.24 5.19 11.85
C PRO A 296 -21.86 4.53 11.97
N ILE A 297 -20.82 5.26 12.37
CA ILE A 297 -19.50 4.68 12.62
C ILE A 297 -19.54 3.58 13.68
N PHE A 298 -20.45 3.68 14.67
CA PHE A 298 -20.59 2.68 15.72
C PHE A 298 -21.15 1.35 15.22
N GLU A 299 -21.82 1.31 14.06
CA GLU A 299 -22.31 0.06 13.47
C GLU A 299 -21.18 -0.87 13.01
N ILE A 300 -19.99 -0.32 12.77
CA ILE A 300 -18.82 -1.08 12.29
C ILE A 300 -17.64 -1.05 13.26
N ALA A 301 -17.74 -0.31 14.37
CA ALA A 301 -16.65 -0.18 15.32
C ALA A 301 -16.58 -1.40 16.23
N ASP A 302 -15.37 -1.93 16.45
CA ASP A 302 -15.13 -2.98 17.43
C ASP A 302 -15.18 -2.42 18.86
N TYR A 303 -14.74 -1.17 19.03
CA TYR A 303 -14.78 -0.44 20.30
C TYR A 303 -15.36 0.96 20.09
N GLY A 304 -16.26 1.39 20.98
CA GLY A 304 -16.91 2.70 20.89
C GLY A 304 -16.89 3.46 22.21
N ILE A 305 -16.55 4.75 22.16
CA ILE A 305 -16.66 5.68 23.29
C ILE A 305 -17.59 6.82 22.87
N VAL A 306 -18.69 6.98 23.61
CA VAL A 306 -19.60 8.11 23.45
C VAL A 306 -19.13 9.26 24.34
N GLY A 307 -18.60 10.32 23.75
CA GLY A 307 -18.04 11.45 24.50
C GLY A 307 -17.45 12.55 23.61
N ASP A 308 -17.04 13.66 24.22
CA ASP A 308 -16.31 14.71 23.50
C ASP A 308 -14.87 14.24 23.25
N LEU A 309 -14.43 14.30 21.99
CA LEU A 309 -13.08 13.92 21.60
C LEU A 309 -12.02 14.76 22.30
N PHE A 310 -12.32 16.02 22.64
CA PHE A 310 -11.36 16.91 23.30
C PHE A 310 -11.10 16.55 24.76
N ASP A 311 -11.99 15.77 25.38
CA ASP A 311 -11.79 15.23 26.73
C ASP A 311 -11.20 13.81 26.65
N ILE A 312 -11.73 12.98 25.76
CA ILE A 312 -11.38 11.55 25.69
C ILE A 312 -9.99 11.32 25.09
N VAL A 313 -9.65 11.99 23.98
CA VAL A 313 -8.39 11.72 23.26
C VAL A 313 -7.16 12.04 24.11
N PRO A 314 -7.08 13.18 24.84
CA PRO A 314 -5.96 13.44 25.74
C PRO A 314 -5.82 12.41 26.85
N LEU A 315 -6.93 12.00 27.48
CA LEU A 315 -6.91 10.97 28.54
C LEU A 315 -6.40 9.63 28.01
N LEU A 316 -6.91 9.20 26.85
CA LEU A 316 -6.46 7.98 26.19
C LEU A 316 -4.97 8.05 25.84
N THR A 317 -4.50 9.21 25.38
CA THR A 317 -3.10 9.44 25.01
C THR A 317 -2.18 9.30 26.23
N GLU A 318 -2.55 9.86 27.38
CA GLU A 318 -1.77 9.74 28.61
C GLU A 318 -1.70 8.29 29.13
N GLU A 319 -2.83 7.57 29.12
CA GLU A 319 -2.85 6.16 29.51
C GLU A 319 -2.00 5.30 28.56
N LEU A 320 -2.07 5.55 27.25
CA LEU A 320 -1.24 4.84 26.26
C LEU A 320 0.24 5.13 26.45
N LYS A 321 0.64 6.37 26.75
CA LYS A 321 2.04 6.69 27.10
C LYS A 321 2.50 5.88 28.31
N ALA A 322 1.69 5.78 29.35
CA ALA A 322 2.04 5.05 30.56
C ALA A 322 2.24 3.54 30.29
N VAL A 323 1.36 2.93 29.49
CA VAL A 323 1.43 1.51 29.16
C VAL A 323 2.58 1.20 28.18
N LEU A 324 2.81 2.04 27.17
CA LEU A 324 3.83 1.81 26.15
C LEU A 324 5.27 2.05 26.64
N VAL A 325 5.46 2.89 27.67
CA VAL A 325 6.77 3.05 28.34
C VAL A 325 7.09 1.85 29.26
N SER A 326 6.08 1.10 29.67
CA SER A 326 6.21 -0.01 30.62
C SER A 326 6.47 -1.38 29.95
N ASN A 327 6.51 -1.43 28.62
CA ASN A 327 6.79 -2.62 27.80
C ASN A 327 7.99 -2.36 26.89
#